data_AF-A0A8D8LZQ0-F1
#
_entry.id   AF-A0A8D8LZQ0-F1
#
_cell.length_a   1.000
_cell.length_b   1.000
_cell.length_c   1.000
_cell.angle_alpha   90.00
_cell.angle_beta   90.00
_cell.angle_gamma   90.00
#
_symmetry.space_group_name_H-M   'P 1'
#
loop_
_entity.id
_entity.type
_entity.pdbx_description
1 polymer ?
#
loop_
_entity_poly.entity_id
_entity_poly.type
_entity_poly.pdbx_seq_one_letter_code
_entity_poly.pdbx_strand_id
1 'polypeptide(L)'
;MNRFFSMQRVVQLLLLYYSGLLPFVPIRETHLEIFLPQIFKKYLKVTSVSSKPRLVQLIDFLLVRKPLFDHLQKRGIHVYLWVLNNEEEFETASKLGVTGIMTDYPTRLNQYLNTHSDKKTVEKHNENKATDESCPTKAPTPDIF
;
A
#
# COMPACT_ATOMS: atom_id res chain seq x y z
N MET A 1 0.01 -24.56 13.91
CA MET A 1 0.66 -23.24 13.88
C MET A 1 0.16 -22.54 12.62
N ASN A 2 -0.89 -21.73 12.73
CA ASN A 2 -1.58 -21.18 11.56
C ASN A 2 -0.86 -19.90 11.13
N ARG A 3 -0.34 -19.88 9.89
CA ARG A 3 0.42 -18.73 9.33
C ARG A 3 -0.48 -17.67 8.69
N PHE A 4 -1.73 -18.03 8.40
CA PHE A 4 -2.71 -17.18 7.71
C PHE A 4 -3.61 -16.46 8.71
N PHE A 5 -3.84 -15.16 8.47
CA PHE A 5 -4.83 -14.38 9.19
C PHE A 5 -6.23 -14.91 8.88
N SER A 6 -6.95 -15.41 9.89
CA SER A 6 -8.40 -15.62 9.79
C SER A 6 -9.13 -14.28 9.91
N MET A 7 -10.34 -14.15 9.34
CA MET A 7 -11.17 -12.94 9.46
C MET A 7 -11.34 -12.48 10.91
N GLN A 8 -11.45 -13.41 11.85
CA GLN A 8 -11.53 -13.08 13.28
C GLN A 8 -10.26 -12.39 13.80
N ARG A 9 -9.08 -12.80 13.30
CA ARG A 9 -7.80 -12.17 13.63
C ARG A 9 -7.66 -10.79 13.00
N VAL A 10 -8.17 -10.62 11.77
CA VAL A 10 -8.21 -9.32 11.10
C VAL A 10 -9.07 -8.32 11.90
N VAL A 11 -10.24 -8.76 12.38
CA VAL A 11 -11.08 -7.92 13.26
C VAL A 11 -10.38 -7.61 14.58
N GLN A 12 -9.71 -8.59 15.20
CA GLN A 12 -8.92 -8.34 16.42
C GLN A 12 -7.79 -7.34 16.19
N LEU A 13 -7.06 -7.48 15.07
CA LEU A 13 -6.02 -6.54 14.66
C LEU A 13 -6.59 -5.13 14.51
N LEU A 14 -7.75 -5.01 13.87
CA LEU A 14 -8.44 -3.74 13.70
C LEU A 14 -8.81 -3.14 15.08
N LEU A 15 -9.40 -3.94 15.98
CA LEU A 15 -9.70 -3.49 17.35
C LEU A 15 -8.45 -3.05 18.12
N LEU A 16 -7.33 -3.78 17.96
CA LEU A 16 -6.03 -3.44 18.56
C LEU A 16 -5.43 -2.16 17.97
N TYR A 17 -5.59 -1.96 16.66
CA TYR A 17 -5.19 -0.74 15.98
C TYR A 17 -6.01 0.46 16.47
N TYR A 18 -7.34 0.33 16.54
CA TYR A 18 -8.24 1.40 16.98
C TYR A 18 -8.14 1.70 18.48
N SER A 19 -7.85 0.71 19.31
CA SER A 19 -7.57 0.92 20.73
C SER A 19 -6.16 1.45 21.00
N GLY A 20 -5.30 1.52 19.99
CA GLY A 20 -3.90 1.92 20.16
C GLY A 20 -3.05 0.91 20.93
N LEU A 21 -3.59 -0.28 21.25
CA LEU A 21 -2.89 -1.36 21.95
C LEU A 21 -2.04 -2.23 21.03
N LEU A 22 -2.12 -2.02 19.72
CA LEU A 22 -1.32 -2.71 18.71
C LEU A 22 0.18 -2.80 19.11
N PRO A 23 0.89 -1.74 19.54
CA PRO A 23 2.26 -1.78 20.09
C PRO A 23 2.52 -2.87 21.13
N PHE A 24 1.57 -3.15 22.01
CA PHE A 24 1.76 -4.00 23.18
C PHE A 24 1.42 -5.47 22.95
N VAL A 25 0.76 -5.78 21.83
CA VAL A 25 0.33 -7.14 21.52
C VAL A 25 1.21 -7.75 20.42
N PRO A 26 1.95 -8.84 20.72
CA PRO A 26 2.71 -9.55 19.70
C PRO A 26 1.75 -10.26 18.74
N ILE A 27 1.81 -9.85 17.48
CA ILE A 27 1.09 -10.50 16.38
C ILE A 27 1.97 -11.66 15.91
N ARG A 28 1.43 -12.88 15.89
CA ARG A 28 2.18 -14.09 15.53
C ARG A 28 2.08 -14.41 14.04
N GLU A 29 1.15 -13.75 13.37
CA GLU A 29 0.79 -13.97 11.99
C GLU A 29 1.69 -13.16 11.04
N THR A 30 2.02 -13.75 9.90
CA THR A 30 3.03 -13.24 8.96
C THR A 30 2.45 -12.69 7.67
N HIS A 31 1.22 -13.08 7.31
CA HIS A 31 0.61 -12.79 6.01
C HIS A 31 -0.81 -12.26 6.19
N LEU A 32 -1.03 -10.98 5.90
CA LEU A 32 -2.36 -10.36 5.89
C LEU A 32 -2.89 -10.31 4.45
N GLU A 33 -3.94 -11.08 4.18
CA GLU A 33 -4.62 -11.09 2.89
C GLU A 33 -5.87 -10.21 2.95
N ILE A 34 -5.95 -9.22 2.06
CA ILE A 34 -7.05 -8.26 2.03
C ILE A 34 -7.71 -8.27 0.68
N PHE A 35 -9.02 -8.47 0.69
CA PHE A 35 -9.85 -8.28 -0.49
C PHE A 35 -10.05 -6.79 -0.74
N LEU A 36 -9.71 -6.31 -1.94
CA LEU A 36 -9.86 -4.88 -2.24
C LEU A 36 -11.34 -4.47 -2.21
N PRO A 37 -11.70 -3.40 -1.50
CA PRO A 37 -13.07 -2.95 -1.43
C PRO A 37 -13.57 -2.29 -2.73
N GLN A 38 -12.69 -1.95 -3.67
CA GLN A 38 -13.10 -1.46 -5.00
C GLN A 38 -13.83 -2.55 -5.78
N ILE A 39 -13.35 -3.80 -5.71
CA ILE A 39 -14.04 -4.95 -6.30
C ILE A 39 -15.36 -5.18 -5.58
N PHE A 40 -15.38 -5.12 -4.24
CA PHE A 40 -16.61 -5.26 -3.46
C PHE A 40 -17.63 -4.15 -3.76
N LYS A 41 -17.23 -2.90 -3.90
CA LYS A 41 -18.13 -1.78 -4.27
C LYS A 41 -18.75 -2.00 -5.65
N LYS A 42 -17.98 -2.48 -6.62
CA LYS A 42 -18.47 -2.82 -7.96
C LYS A 42 -19.44 -4.01 -7.89
N TYR A 43 -19.14 -5.02 -7.07
CA TYR A 43 -19.99 -6.19 -6.85
C TYR A 43 -21.29 -5.84 -6.12
N LEU A 44 -21.22 -5.10 -5.00
CA LEU A 44 -22.35 -4.63 -4.20
C LEU A 44 -23.25 -3.64 -4.95
N LYS A 45 -22.71 -2.88 -5.91
CA LYS A 45 -23.52 -2.02 -6.79
C LYS A 45 -24.34 -2.86 -7.79
N VAL A 46 -23.82 -4.02 -8.19
CA VAL A 46 -24.48 -4.96 -9.13
C VAL A 46 -25.46 -5.87 -8.41
N THR A 47 -25.10 -6.38 -7.23
CA THR A 47 -25.97 -7.24 -6.43
C THR A 47 -26.75 -6.35 -5.47
N SER A 48 -28.03 -6.11 -5.75
CA SER A 48 -29.00 -5.38 -4.89
C SER A 48 -29.24 -6.09 -3.55
N VAL A 49 -28.18 -6.35 -2.78
CA VAL A 49 -28.23 -7.04 -1.49
C VAL A 49 -28.51 -5.98 -0.43
N SER A 50 -29.81 -5.84 -0.21
CA SER A 50 -30.46 -5.10 0.86
C SER A 50 -29.91 -5.51 2.23
N SER A 51 -29.22 -4.59 2.92
CA SER A 51 -29.68 -4.07 4.23
C SER A 51 -28.65 -3.16 4.93
N LYS A 52 -27.33 -3.27 4.68
CA LYS A 52 -26.31 -2.43 5.39
C LYS A 52 -25.03 -2.12 4.56
N PRO A 53 -25.13 -1.56 3.35
CA PRO A 53 -23.94 -1.29 2.52
C PRO A 53 -22.95 -0.32 3.17
N ARG A 54 -23.41 0.62 4.02
CA ARG A 54 -22.53 1.59 4.70
C ARG A 54 -21.60 0.96 5.73
N LEU A 55 -22.06 -0.06 6.47
CA LEU A 55 -21.24 -0.67 7.52
C LEU A 55 -20.10 -1.49 6.92
N VAL A 56 -20.39 -2.24 5.84
CA VAL A 56 -19.39 -2.98 5.08
C VAL A 56 -18.37 -2.01 4.48
N GLN A 57 -18.83 -0.94 3.83
CA GLN A 57 -17.94 0.10 3.30
C GLN A 57 -17.09 0.79 4.37
N LEU A 58 -17.64 1.00 5.56
CA LEU A 58 -16.91 1.60 6.67
C LEU A 58 -15.82 0.66 7.16
N ILE A 59 -16.13 -0.61 7.42
CA ILE A 59 -15.14 -1.63 7.85
C ILE A 59 -14.05 -1.79 6.80
N ASP A 60 -14.42 -1.85 5.53
CA ASP A 60 -13.50 -1.91 4.40
C ASP A 60 -12.57 -0.70 4.34
N PHE A 61 -13.13 0.51 4.50
CA PHE A 61 -12.34 1.74 4.55
C PHE A 61 -11.42 1.75 5.77
N LEU A 62 -11.90 1.22 6.89
CA LEU A 62 -11.14 1.07 8.13
C LEU A 62 -9.95 0.14 7.95
N LEU A 63 -10.13 -0.91 7.15
CA LEU A 63 -9.13 -1.94 6.86
C LEU A 63 -8.07 -1.44 5.86
N VAL A 64 -8.47 -0.61 4.89
CA VAL A 64 -7.60 -0.15 3.80
C VAL A 64 -7.06 1.25 4.09
N ARG A 65 -6.37 1.38 5.23
CA ARG A 65 -5.72 2.65 5.62
C ARG A 65 -4.20 2.49 5.53
N LYS A 66 -3.54 3.37 4.77
CA LYS A 66 -2.05 3.43 4.66
C LYS A 66 -1.30 3.26 5.99
N PRO A 67 -1.60 4.01 7.07
CA PRO A 67 -0.90 3.85 8.35
C PRO A 67 -1.05 2.48 8.99
N LEU A 68 -2.15 1.76 8.73
CA LEU A 68 -2.28 0.37 9.18
C LEU A 68 -1.25 -0.51 8.49
N PHE A 69 -1.10 -0.37 7.17
CA PHE A 69 -0.12 -1.10 6.37
C PHE A 69 1.30 -0.74 6.75
N ASP A 70 1.62 0.55 6.88
CA ASP A 70 2.94 0.99 7.29
C ASP A 70 3.33 0.40 8.67
N HIS A 71 2.38 0.35 9.60
CA HIS A 71 2.61 -0.21 10.93
C HIS A 71 2.80 -1.73 10.90
N LEU A 72 2.03 -2.43 10.07
CA LEU A 72 2.17 -3.87 9.86
C LEU A 72 3.50 -4.21 9.18
N GLN A 73 3.91 -3.45 8.17
CA GLN A 73 5.16 -3.65 7.46
C GLN A 73 6.38 -3.35 8.32
N LYS A 74 6.33 -2.31 9.15
CA LYS A 74 7.38 -2.04 10.16
C LYS A 74 7.59 -3.19 11.14
N ARG A 75 6.60 -4.06 11.30
CA ARG A 75 6.68 -5.30 12.10
C ARG A 75 7.15 -6.53 11.32
N GLY A 76 7.36 -6.41 10.01
CA GLY A 76 7.69 -7.53 9.14
C GLY A 76 6.47 -8.38 8.75
N ILE A 77 5.26 -7.84 8.86
CA ILE A 77 4.06 -8.52 8.38
C ILE A 77 3.86 -8.17 6.90
N HIS A 78 3.79 -9.20 6.06
CA HIS A 78 3.58 -9.03 4.62
C HIS A 78 2.08 -8.86 4.33
N VAL A 79 1.76 -7.83 3.55
CA VAL A 79 0.37 -7.52 3.17
C VAL A 79 0.17 -7.89 1.71
N TYR A 80 -0.75 -8.82 1.47
CA TYR A 80 -1.13 -9.29 0.14
C TYR A 80 -2.55 -8.86 -0.20
N LEU A 81 -2.75 -8.49 -1.45
CA LEU A 81 -3.99 -7.90 -1.94
C LEU A 81 -4.61 -8.81 -3.00
N TRP A 82 -5.85 -9.25 -2.78
CA TRP A 82 -6.60 -10.18 -3.64
C TRP A 82 -7.93 -9.55 -4.09
N VAL A 83 -8.59 -9.93 -5.19
CA VAL A 83 -8.04 -10.14 -6.55
C VAL A 83 -8.08 -8.78 -7.24
N LEU A 84 -7.00 -8.37 -7.89
CA LEU A 84 -6.96 -7.14 -8.69
C LEU A 84 -6.96 -7.49 -10.18
N ASN A 85 -7.82 -6.86 -10.97
CA ASN A 85 -7.98 -7.15 -12.39
C ASN A 85 -7.70 -5.95 -13.30
N ASN A 86 -7.71 -4.73 -12.74
CA ASN A 86 -7.54 -3.49 -13.49
C ASN A 86 -6.24 -2.77 -13.12
N GLU A 87 -5.67 -2.01 -14.07
CA GLU A 87 -4.43 -1.25 -13.86
C GLU A 87 -4.57 -0.16 -12.79
N GLU A 88 -5.73 0.49 -12.70
CA GLU A 88 -6.04 1.48 -11.66
C GLU A 88 -5.99 0.86 -10.25
N GLU A 89 -6.38 -0.41 -10.13
CA GLU A 89 -6.32 -1.16 -8.88
C GLU A 89 -4.87 -1.48 -8.54
N PHE A 90 -4.05 -1.87 -9.52
CA PHE A 90 -2.61 -2.09 -9.33
C PHE A 90 -1.91 -0.82 -8.87
N GLU A 91 -2.27 0.34 -9.44
CA GLU A 91 -1.75 1.63 -9.02
C GLU A 91 -2.17 1.99 -7.60
N THR A 92 -3.43 1.75 -7.24
CA THR A 92 -3.92 1.98 -5.87
C THR A 92 -3.20 1.08 -4.87
N ALA A 93 -3.04 -0.21 -5.20
CA ALA A 93 -2.30 -1.17 -4.39
C ALA A 93 -0.84 -0.76 -4.19
N SER A 94 -0.18 -0.37 -5.27
CA SER A 94 1.19 0.14 -5.26
C SER A 94 1.31 1.40 -4.38
N LYS A 95 0.37 2.36 -4.50
CA LYS A 95 0.31 3.58 -3.66
C LYS A 95 0.01 3.30 -2.19
N LEU A 96 -0.71 2.22 -1.89
CA LEU A 96 -0.99 1.77 -0.52
C LEU A 96 0.21 1.09 0.12
N GLY A 97 1.25 0.79 -0.66
CA GLY A 97 2.49 0.19 -0.17
C GLY A 97 2.37 -1.31 0.11
N VAL A 98 1.46 -2.04 -0.55
CA VAL A 98 1.31 -3.48 -0.29
C VAL A 98 2.55 -4.28 -0.68
N THR A 99 2.76 -5.42 -0.03
CA THR A 99 3.90 -6.31 -0.33
C THR A 99 3.69 -7.10 -1.62
N GLY A 100 2.46 -7.54 -1.89
CA GLY A 100 2.16 -8.31 -3.10
C GLY A 100 0.72 -8.14 -3.56
N ILE A 101 0.52 -8.34 -4.87
CA ILE A 101 -0.77 -8.25 -5.55
C ILE A 101 -1.06 -9.61 -6.16
N MET A 102 -2.23 -10.15 -5.86
CA MET A 102 -2.73 -11.38 -6.47
C MET A 102 -3.80 -11.05 -7.50
N THR A 103 -3.63 -11.61 -8.69
CA THR A 103 -4.44 -11.34 -9.87
C THR A 103 -4.56 -12.61 -10.70
N ASP A 104 -5.69 -12.76 -11.39
CA ASP A 104 -5.87 -13.81 -12.39
C ASP A 104 -5.17 -13.45 -13.73
N TYR A 105 -4.64 -12.22 -13.86
CA TYR A 105 -3.99 -11.70 -15.07
C TYR A 105 -2.50 -11.39 -14.85
N PRO A 106 -1.63 -12.40 -14.68
CA PRO A 106 -0.21 -12.19 -14.37
C PRO A 106 0.52 -11.40 -15.46
N THR A 107 0.18 -11.60 -16.73
CA THR A 107 0.76 -10.85 -17.86
C THR A 107 0.51 -9.35 -17.75
N ARG A 108 -0.70 -8.96 -17.33
CA ARG A 108 -1.09 -7.55 -17.19
C ARG A 108 -0.38 -6.90 -16.01
N LEU A 109 -0.28 -7.60 -14.89
CA LEU A 109 0.49 -7.13 -13.73
C LEU A 109 1.97 -6.96 -14.09
N ASN A 110 2.56 -7.90 -14.83
CA ASN A 110 3.95 -7.78 -15.27
C ASN A 110 4.17 -6.55 -16.17
N GLN A 111 3.28 -6.32 -17.13
CA GLN A 111 3.31 -5.11 -17.96
C GLN A 111 3.25 -3.85 -17.10
N TYR A 112 2.32 -3.78 -16.15
CA TYR A 112 2.20 -2.67 -15.21
C TYR A 112 3.48 -2.43 -14.40
N LEU A 113 4.07 -3.49 -13.85
CA LEU A 113 5.29 -3.41 -13.03
C LEU A 113 6.50 -2.95 -13.85
N ASN A 114 6.67 -3.43 -15.07
CA ASN A 114 7.75 -2.98 -15.94
C ASN A 114 7.64 -1.48 -16.24
N THR A 115 6.44 -1.02 -16.63
CA THR A 115 6.20 0.41 -16.91
C THR A 115 6.41 1.33 -15.69
N HIS A 116 6.20 0.83 -14.46
CA HIS A 116 6.31 1.65 -13.23
C HIS A 116 7.64 1.50 -12.49
N SER A 117 8.37 0.38 -12.65
CA SER A 117 9.74 0.23 -12.16
C SER A 117 10.72 1.16 -12.89
N ASP A 118 10.51 1.36 -14.19
CA ASP A 118 11.32 2.28 -14.99
C ASP A 118 11.17 3.73 -14.51
N LYS A 119 9.95 4.14 -14.14
CA LYS A 119 9.66 5.49 -13.62
C LYS A 119 10.33 5.77 -12.27
N LYS A 120 10.35 4.81 -11.35
CA LYS A 120 11.06 4.95 -10.05
C LYS A 120 12.57 5.09 -10.22
N THR A 121 13.14 4.52 -11.28
CA THR A 121 14.57 4.63 -11.59
C THR A 121 14.89 5.99 -12.21
N VAL A 122 14.01 6.50 -13.07
CA VAL A 122 14.17 7.81 -13.74
C VAL A 122 13.99 8.98 -12.75
N GLU A 123 13.01 8.94 -11.85
CA GLU A 123 12.80 10.00 -10.86
C GLU A 123 13.97 10.11 -9.87
N LYS A 124 14.51 8.98 -9.39
CA LYS A 124 15.71 8.97 -8.55
C LYS A 124 16.94 9.54 -9.26
N HIS A 125 17.06 9.34 -10.56
CA HIS A 125 18.19 9.89 -11.32
C HIS A 125 18.07 11.41 -11.53
N ASN A 126 16.85 11.93 -11.70
CA ASN A 126 16.59 13.35 -11.86
C ASN A 126 16.67 14.13 -10.54
N GLU A 127 16.24 13.55 -9.42
CA GLU A 127 16.33 14.19 -8.09
C GLU A 127 17.80 14.35 -7.64
N ASN A 128 18.64 13.35 -7.89
CA ASN A 128 20.07 13.43 -7.61
C ASN A 128 20.81 14.46 -8.49
N LYS A 129 20.30 14.78 -9.68
CA LYS A 129 20.88 15.79 -10.57
C LYS A 129 20.52 17.22 -10.14
N ALA A 130 19.34 17.42 -9.55
CA ALA A 130 18.88 18.74 -9.11
C ALA A 130 19.61 19.26 -7.86
N THR A 131 20.17 18.37 -7.04
CA THR A 131 20.92 18.74 -5.83
C THR A 131 22.38 19.12 -6.07
N ASP A 132 22.96 18.79 -7.23
CA ASP A 132 24.37 19.10 -7.55
C ASP A 132 24.56 20.46 -8.25
N GLU A 133 23.50 21.11 -8.74
CA GLU A 133 23.59 22.38 -9.48
C GLU A 133 23.39 23.65 -8.62
N SER A 134 23.19 23.53 -7.30
CA SER A 134 23.07 24.70 -6.40
C SER A 134 24.31 24.91 -5.54
N CYS A 135 25.45 25.27 -6.14
CA CYS A 135 26.59 25.84 -5.42
C CYS A 135 26.84 27.27 -5.92
N PRO A 136 26.89 28.29 -5.04
CA PRO A 136 26.94 29.69 -5.48
C PRO A 136 28.30 29.99 -6.12
N THR A 137 28.22 30.66 -7.28
CA THR A 137 29.31 31.30 -8.00
C THR A 137 30.32 31.96 -7.04
N LYS A 138 31.56 31.45 -7.03
CA LYS A 138 32.69 32.08 -6.32
C LYS A 138 32.81 33.54 -6.73
N ALA A 139 32.77 34.44 -5.75
CA ALA A 139 33.10 35.85 -5.93
C ALA A 139 34.55 36.00 -6.41
N PRO A 140 34.85 36.99 -7.27
CA PRO A 140 36.21 37.26 -7.71
C PRO A 140 37.03 37.88 -6.57
N THR A 141 38.20 37.29 -6.30
CA THR A 141 39.23 37.82 -5.40
C THR A 141 39.85 39.10 -5.97
N PRO A 142 40.05 40.17 -5.18
CA PRO A 142 40.77 41.35 -5.65
C PRO A 142 42.28 41.09 -5.71
N ASP A 143 42.88 41.45 -6.84
CA ASP A 143 44.32 41.48 -7.04
C ASP A 143 44.98 42.51 -6.10
N ILE A 144 45.96 42.07 -5.31
CA ILE A 144 46.85 42.94 -4.55
C ILE A 144 48.27 42.78 -5.12
N PHE A 145 48.76 43.84 -5.75
CA PHE A 145 50.18 44.15 -5.93
C PHE A 145 50.59 45.22 -4.91
#